data_AF-A0A1F9DCQ5-F1
#
_entry.id   AF-A0A1F9DCQ5-F1
#
_cell.length_a   1.000
_cell.length_b   1.000
_cell.length_c   1.000
_cell.angle_alpha   90.00
_cell.angle_beta   90.00
_cell.angle_gamma   90.00
#
_symmetry.space_group_name_H-M   'P 1'
#
loop_
_entity.id
_entity.type
_entity.pdbx_description
1 polymer ?
#
loop_
_entity_poly.entity_id
_entity_poly.type
_entity_poly.pdbx_seq_one_letter_code
_entity_poly.pdbx_strand_id
1 'polypeptide(L)'
;MHKITYKREMAEKTVCHFKVEAPRIARKAKPGQFVVLKVNETGERIPLTMGGTDPATGLIDLIFQVVGKSTALLRTLNVGDSIQDIIGPLGKPTHVENLGTVICVGGGTGVAVMYPITKAYKEAGNNVIAIIGARTKDLLILEDEMKAASHDLRVTTDDGTYGHHGFVTDVLRKILDEQKDVKLIVGIGPVPMMKFLCKLTKEYGVKTMVSLNPIMVDATGMCGACRVTVGGKTKFCCVDGPEFDG
;
A
#
# COMPACT_ATOMS: atom_id res chain seq x y z
N MET A 1 -11.47 -21.45 5.09
CA MET A 1 -11.43 -21.15 3.64
C MET A 1 -12.21 -19.88 3.37
N HIS A 2 -11.69 -19.04 2.48
CA HIS A 2 -12.15 -17.68 2.23
C HIS A 2 -12.50 -17.53 0.74
N LYS A 3 -13.79 -17.41 0.44
CA LYS A 3 -14.30 -17.42 -0.94
C LYS A 3 -13.98 -16.12 -1.68
N ILE A 4 -13.57 -16.25 -2.93
CA ILE A 4 -13.37 -15.12 -3.85
C ILE A 4 -14.70 -14.77 -4.50
N THR A 5 -15.17 -13.54 -4.30
CA THR A 5 -16.45 -13.04 -4.82
C THR A 5 -16.29 -12.13 -6.04
N TYR A 6 -15.08 -11.64 -6.27
CA TYR A 6 -14.75 -10.79 -7.40
C TYR A 6 -13.29 -10.96 -7.79
N LYS A 7 -13.00 -10.84 -9.09
CA LYS A 7 -11.65 -10.85 -9.66
C LYS A 7 -11.58 -9.88 -10.83
N ARG A 8 -10.53 -9.05 -10.85
CA ARG A 8 -10.15 -8.20 -11.98
C ARG A 8 -8.64 -8.25 -12.18
N GLU A 9 -8.20 -8.40 -13.43
CA GLU A 9 -6.79 -8.25 -13.81
C GLU A 9 -6.57 -6.82 -14.36
N MET A 10 -5.45 -6.21 -13.99
CA MET A 10 -5.04 -4.84 -14.32
C MET A 10 -3.55 -4.84 -14.69
N ALA A 11 -3.03 -3.69 -15.14
CA ALA A 11 -1.60 -3.50 -15.40
C ALA A 11 -1.01 -4.60 -16.29
N GLU A 12 -1.53 -4.75 -17.51
CA GLU A 12 -1.14 -5.81 -18.45
C GLU A 12 -1.23 -7.24 -17.86
N LYS A 13 -2.22 -7.48 -16.99
CA LYS A 13 -2.43 -8.74 -16.27
C LYS A 13 -1.33 -9.09 -15.25
N THR A 14 -0.49 -8.12 -14.89
CA THR A 14 0.53 -8.28 -13.84
C THR A 14 -0.01 -7.96 -12.45
N VAL A 15 -1.14 -7.25 -12.35
CA VAL A 15 -1.80 -6.94 -11.07
C VAL A 15 -3.19 -7.55 -11.03
N CYS A 16 -3.53 -8.18 -9.91
CA CYS A 16 -4.85 -8.78 -9.67
C CYS A 16 -5.54 -8.09 -8.50
N HIS A 17 -6.85 -7.87 -8.62
CA HIS A 17 -7.72 -7.36 -7.56
C HIS A 17 -8.81 -8.38 -7.25
N PHE A 18 -8.79 -8.93 -6.04
CA PHE A 18 -9.77 -9.88 -5.54
C PHE A 18 -10.62 -9.23 -4.45
N LYS A 19 -11.93 -9.55 -4.40
CA LYS A 19 -12.72 -9.42 -3.16
C LYS A 19 -12.89 -10.78 -2.53
N VAL A 20 -12.64 -10.85 -1.23
CA VAL A 20 -12.58 -12.12 -0.50
C VAL A 20 -13.42 -12.06 0.77
N GLU A 21 -14.19 -13.11 1.04
CA GLU A 21 -14.96 -13.26 2.27
C GLU A 21 -14.06 -13.42 3.48
N ALA A 22 -14.06 -12.42 4.36
CA ALA A 22 -13.31 -12.42 5.61
C ALA A 22 -14.02 -11.56 6.68
N PRO A 23 -15.25 -11.93 7.12
CA PRO A 23 -16.11 -11.04 7.88
C PRO A 23 -15.53 -10.58 9.22
N ARG A 24 -14.73 -11.44 9.88
CA ARG A 24 -14.04 -11.08 11.13
C ARG A 24 -12.93 -10.05 10.90
N ILE A 25 -12.24 -10.12 9.75
CA ILE A 25 -11.17 -9.20 9.36
C ILE A 25 -11.78 -7.88 8.93
N ALA A 26 -12.77 -7.91 8.03
CA ALA A 26 -13.42 -6.73 7.47
C ALA A 26 -13.96 -5.79 8.56
N ARG A 27 -14.54 -6.33 9.64
CA ARG A 27 -15.06 -5.55 10.78
C ARG A 27 -14.00 -4.87 11.64
N LYS A 28 -12.75 -5.35 11.63
CA LYS A 28 -11.69 -4.88 12.53
C LYS A 28 -10.56 -4.15 11.82
N ALA A 29 -10.43 -4.36 10.51
CA ALA A 29 -9.37 -3.80 9.70
C ALA A 29 -9.41 -2.28 9.72
N LYS A 30 -8.23 -1.69 9.79
CA LYS A 30 -7.98 -0.26 9.70
C LYS A 30 -6.96 0.02 8.59
N PRO A 31 -6.89 1.25 8.07
CA PRO A 31 -5.87 1.66 7.10
C PRO A 31 -4.45 1.31 7.58
N GLY A 32 -3.56 0.96 6.64
CA GLY A 32 -2.18 0.56 6.92
C GLY A 32 -1.98 -0.90 7.36
N GLN A 33 -3.05 -1.60 7.72
CA GLN A 33 -2.98 -3.01 8.12
C GLN A 33 -2.96 -3.97 6.91
N PHE A 34 -2.43 -5.16 7.12
CA PHE A 34 -2.28 -6.18 6.10
C PHE A 34 -2.83 -7.53 6.57
N VAL A 35 -2.85 -8.51 5.67
CA VAL A 35 -3.15 -9.91 5.99
C VAL A 35 -1.98 -10.79 5.56
N VAL A 36 -1.85 -11.95 6.19
CA VAL A 36 -1.03 -13.05 5.66
C VAL A 36 -1.96 -14.14 5.16
N LEU A 37 -1.71 -14.60 3.93
CA LEU A 37 -2.49 -15.67 3.33
C LEU A 37 -1.63 -16.86 2.94
N LYS A 38 -2.27 -18.02 2.84
CA LYS A 38 -1.72 -19.24 2.28
C LYS A 38 -2.75 -19.82 1.31
N VAL A 39 -2.34 -20.04 0.06
CA VAL A 39 -3.28 -20.35 -1.03
C VAL A 39 -3.86 -21.75 -0.90
N ASN A 40 -3.01 -22.76 -0.65
CA ASN A 40 -3.38 -24.16 -0.52
C ASN A 40 -2.49 -24.88 0.52
N GLU A 41 -2.71 -26.17 0.74
CA GLU A 41 -2.08 -26.95 1.82
C GLU A 41 -0.55 -26.93 1.77
N THR A 42 0.01 -26.95 0.57
CA THR A 42 1.47 -26.93 0.32
C THR A 42 2.04 -25.52 0.12
N GLY A 43 1.19 -24.49 0.17
CA GLY A 43 1.57 -23.11 -0.10
C GLY A 43 2.36 -22.46 1.04
N GLU A 44 3.13 -21.43 0.70
CA GLU A 44 3.79 -20.58 1.68
C GLU A 44 2.85 -19.47 2.18
N ARG A 45 3.25 -18.82 3.28
CA ARG A 45 2.54 -17.66 3.85
C ARG A 45 3.11 -16.38 3.26
N ILE A 46 2.27 -15.59 2.59
CA ILE A 46 2.67 -14.31 1.99
C ILE A 46 1.87 -13.14 2.57
N PRO A 47 2.51 -12.00 2.92
CA PRO A 47 1.81 -10.80 3.36
C PRO A 47 1.25 -10.03 2.16
N LEU A 48 0.01 -9.56 2.26
CA LEU A 48 -0.63 -8.64 1.31
C LEU A 48 -1.40 -7.58 2.07
N THR A 49 -1.22 -6.31 1.68
CA THR A 49 -2.02 -5.22 2.23
C THR A 49 -3.45 -5.30 1.69
N MET A 50 -4.41 -4.95 2.54
CA MET A 50 -5.81 -4.80 2.12
C MET A 50 -5.96 -3.45 1.40
N GLY A 51 -6.47 -3.46 0.16
CA GLY A 51 -6.78 -2.25 -0.60
C GLY A 51 -8.10 -1.58 -0.20
N GLY A 52 -8.85 -2.22 0.69
CA GLY A 52 -10.18 -1.80 1.10
C GLY A 52 -10.85 -2.90 1.92
N THR A 53 -11.86 -2.52 2.70
CA THR A 53 -12.72 -3.45 3.42
C THR A 53 -14.17 -2.97 3.37
N ASP A 54 -15.09 -3.93 3.38
CA ASP A 54 -16.52 -3.70 3.52
C ASP A 54 -17.03 -4.49 4.73
N PRO A 55 -17.19 -3.83 5.90
CA PRO A 55 -17.72 -4.47 7.09
C PRO A 55 -19.15 -4.98 6.94
N ALA A 56 -19.97 -4.36 6.08
CA ALA A 56 -21.37 -4.71 5.90
C ALA A 56 -21.52 -6.00 5.10
N THR A 57 -20.73 -6.18 4.04
CA THR A 57 -20.71 -7.42 3.26
C THR A 57 -19.70 -8.45 3.76
N GLY A 58 -18.84 -8.07 4.71
CA GLY A 58 -17.80 -8.94 5.26
C GLY A 58 -16.65 -9.23 4.28
N LEU A 59 -16.39 -8.33 3.33
CA LEU A 59 -15.38 -8.50 2.29
C LEU A 59 -14.12 -7.69 2.57
N ILE A 60 -12.98 -8.21 2.11
CA ILE A 60 -11.73 -7.47 2.03
C ILE A 60 -11.23 -7.44 0.58
N ASP A 61 -10.62 -6.35 0.17
CA ASP A 61 -9.98 -6.19 -1.14
C ASP A 61 -8.50 -6.57 -1.03
N LEU A 62 -8.07 -7.54 -1.85
CA LEU A 62 -6.67 -7.93 -2.00
C LEU A 62 -6.19 -7.51 -3.40
N ILE A 63 -5.25 -6.57 -3.45
CA ILE A 63 -4.63 -6.12 -4.70
C ILE A 63 -3.15 -6.47 -4.67
N PHE A 64 -2.69 -7.27 -5.62
CA PHE A 64 -1.34 -7.84 -5.59
C PHE A 64 -0.72 -7.95 -6.99
N GLN A 65 0.62 -7.84 -7.03
CA GLN A 65 1.39 -8.09 -8.25
C GLN A 65 1.79 -9.55 -8.36
N VAL A 66 1.78 -10.08 -9.58
CA VAL A 66 2.34 -11.39 -9.90
C VAL A 66 3.84 -11.25 -10.09
N VAL A 67 4.59 -11.69 -9.08
CA VAL A 67 6.07 -11.55 -9.01
C VAL A 67 6.79 -12.86 -8.71
N GLY A 68 6.05 -13.95 -8.47
CA GLY A 68 6.65 -15.24 -8.14
C GLY A 68 5.61 -16.35 -8.00
N LYS A 69 6.06 -17.51 -7.52
CA LYS A 69 5.26 -18.75 -7.48
C LYS A 69 3.92 -18.58 -6.77
N SER A 70 3.92 -18.02 -5.56
CA SER A 70 2.71 -17.94 -4.74
C SER A 70 1.70 -16.91 -5.24
N THR A 71 2.15 -15.77 -5.78
CA THR A 71 1.26 -14.79 -6.41
C THR A 71 0.76 -15.26 -7.78
N ALA A 72 1.57 -16.02 -8.53
CA ALA A 72 1.14 -16.67 -9.76
C ALA A 72 0.07 -17.74 -9.49
N LEU A 73 0.25 -18.57 -8.45
CA LEU A 73 -0.75 -19.53 -7.99
C LEU A 73 -2.03 -18.83 -7.50
N LEU A 74 -1.90 -17.76 -6.72
CA LEU A 74 -3.07 -16.99 -6.28
C LEU A 74 -3.87 -16.44 -7.48
N ARG A 75 -3.18 -15.96 -8.53
CA ARG A 75 -3.82 -15.50 -9.77
C ARG A 75 -4.63 -16.58 -10.48
N THR A 76 -4.27 -17.87 -10.38
CA THR A 76 -5.02 -18.93 -11.08
C THR A 76 -6.41 -19.18 -10.50
N LEU A 77 -6.68 -18.74 -9.26
CA LEU A 77 -7.99 -18.84 -8.64
C LEU A 77 -9.00 -17.93 -9.34
N ASN A 78 -10.25 -18.38 -9.42
CA ASN A 78 -11.37 -17.69 -10.04
C ASN A 78 -12.45 -17.34 -9.02
N VAL A 79 -13.43 -16.54 -9.45
CA VAL A 79 -14.63 -16.27 -8.65
C VAL A 79 -15.32 -17.60 -8.33
N GLY A 80 -15.63 -17.81 -7.05
CA GLY A 80 -16.17 -19.07 -6.54
C GLY A 80 -15.13 -19.96 -5.85
N ASP A 81 -13.85 -19.84 -6.23
CA ASP A 81 -12.76 -20.55 -5.54
C ASP A 81 -12.49 -19.95 -4.16
N SER A 82 -11.68 -20.64 -3.35
CA SER A 82 -11.35 -20.22 -1.99
C SER A 82 -9.85 -20.20 -1.73
N ILE A 83 -9.41 -19.20 -0.97
CA ILE A 83 -8.09 -19.15 -0.36
C ILE A 83 -8.14 -19.97 0.93
N GLN A 84 -7.18 -20.86 1.15
CA GLN A 84 -7.21 -21.78 2.28
C GLN A 84 -7.20 -21.04 3.62
N ASP A 85 -6.16 -20.22 3.86
CA ASP A 85 -5.96 -19.49 5.11
C ASP A 85 -5.76 -17.99 4.86
N ILE A 86 -6.42 -17.16 5.67
CA ILE A 86 -6.17 -15.72 5.76
C ILE A 86 -6.13 -15.32 7.24
N ILE A 87 -5.08 -14.63 7.64
CA ILE A 87 -4.88 -14.16 9.02
C ILE A 87 -4.74 -12.65 9.00
N GLY A 88 -5.56 -11.98 9.82
CA GLY A 88 -5.47 -10.56 10.08
C GLY A 88 -6.70 -9.98 10.79
N PRO A 89 -6.82 -8.64 10.83
CA PRO A 89 -5.84 -7.69 10.32
C PRO A 89 -4.54 -7.72 11.16
N LEU A 90 -3.40 -7.54 10.51
CA LEU A 90 -2.05 -7.54 11.09
C LEU A 90 -1.37 -6.19 10.91
N GLY A 91 -0.32 -5.94 11.69
CA GLY A 91 0.34 -4.65 11.75
C GLY A 91 -0.43 -3.61 12.56
N LYS A 92 0.25 -2.53 12.89
CA LYS A 92 -0.34 -1.33 13.47
C LYS A 92 -1.11 -0.57 12.40
N PRO A 93 -2.28 -0.01 12.75
CA PRO A 93 -2.99 0.88 11.86
C PRO A 93 -2.18 2.16 11.63
N THR A 94 -2.35 2.76 10.45
CA THR A 94 -1.88 4.12 10.18
C THR A 94 -2.42 5.06 11.25
N HIS A 95 -1.54 5.88 11.81
CA HIS A 95 -1.97 6.94 12.71
C HIS A 95 -2.53 8.10 11.88
N VAL A 96 -3.86 8.27 11.90
CA VAL A 96 -4.56 9.29 11.11
C VAL A 96 -5.11 10.35 12.06
N GLU A 97 -4.76 11.59 11.80
CA GLU A 97 -5.25 12.78 12.49
C GLU A 97 -5.40 13.94 11.49
N ASN A 98 -6.07 15.03 11.90
CA ASN A 98 -6.16 16.23 11.07
C ASN A 98 -4.91 17.10 11.29
N LEU A 99 -3.99 17.04 10.33
CA LEU A 99 -2.70 17.71 10.33
C LEU A 99 -2.73 19.02 9.53
N GLY A 100 -3.56 19.11 8.49
CA GLY A 100 -3.51 20.15 7.47
C GLY A 100 -3.16 19.53 6.11
N THR A 101 -2.04 19.94 5.51
CA THR A 101 -1.60 19.40 4.20
C THR A 101 -0.81 18.10 4.37
N VAL A 102 -1.28 17.02 3.73
CA VAL A 102 -0.64 15.68 3.71
C VAL A 102 -0.39 15.25 2.27
N ILE A 103 0.84 14.80 1.96
CA ILE A 103 1.17 14.26 0.64
C ILE A 103 1.26 12.73 0.72
N CYS A 104 0.49 12.04 -0.11
CA CYS A 104 0.50 10.58 -0.24
C CYS A 104 1.16 10.17 -1.56
N VAL A 105 2.30 9.46 -1.49
CA VAL A 105 3.10 9.07 -2.65
C VAL A 105 3.11 7.55 -2.84
N GLY A 106 2.47 7.07 -3.91
CA GLY A 106 2.37 5.65 -4.27
C GLY A 106 3.19 5.30 -5.52
N GLY A 107 3.97 4.23 -5.48
CA GLY A 107 4.71 3.72 -6.64
C GLY A 107 4.36 2.27 -6.99
N GLY A 108 3.99 2.02 -8.25
CA GLY A 108 3.58 0.68 -8.73
C GLY A 108 2.43 0.13 -7.90
N THR A 109 2.54 -1.11 -7.42
CA THR A 109 1.52 -1.69 -6.52
C THR A 109 1.47 -1.05 -5.14
N GLY A 110 2.44 -0.21 -4.77
CA GLY A 110 2.36 0.65 -3.60
C GLY A 110 1.16 1.61 -3.64
N VAL A 111 0.65 1.95 -4.83
CA VAL A 111 -0.57 2.75 -4.99
C VAL A 111 -1.79 2.07 -4.35
N ALA A 112 -1.91 0.74 -4.47
CA ALA A 112 -3.00 -0.01 -3.85
C ALA A 112 -2.92 -0.03 -2.32
N VAL A 113 -1.71 -0.01 -1.77
CA VAL A 113 -1.47 0.11 -0.32
C VAL A 113 -1.78 1.54 0.14
N MET A 114 -1.44 2.53 -0.67
CA MET A 114 -1.62 3.94 -0.37
C MET A 114 -3.10 4.35 -0.38
N TYR A 115 -3.93 3.78 -1.28
CA TYR A 115 -5.33 4.15 -1.43
C TYR A 115 -6.15 4.23 -0.13
N PRO A 116 -6.23 3.18 0.72
CA PRO A 116 -6.98 3.26 1.98
C PRO A 116 -6.39 4.30 2.96
N ILE A 117 -5.08 4.57 2.89
CA ILE A 117 -4.40 5.57 3.72
C ILE A 117 -4.76 6.98 3.26
N THR A 118 -4.65 7.25 1.96
CA THR A 118 -5.04 8.52 1.32
C THR A 118 -6.49 8.85 1.61
N LYS A 119 -7.39 7.87 1.45
CA LYS A 119 -8.81 8.02 1.78
C LYS A 119 -9.01 8.39 3.25
N ALA A 120 -8.33 7.71 4.17
CA ALA A 120 -8.46 7.97 5.60
C ALA A 120 -7.98 9.39 5.99
N TYR A 121 -6.87 9.87 5.43
CA TYR A 121 -6.43 11.26 5.66
C TYR A 121 -7.44 12.28 5.11
N LYS A 122 -8.02 12.03 3.94
CA LYS A 122 -9.06 12.91 3.37
C LYS A 122 -10.32 12.92 4.24
N GLU A 123 -10.78 11.76 4.70
CA GLU A 123 -11.93 11.63 5.60
C GLU A 123 -11.69 12.27 6.98
N ALA A 124 -10.44 12.32 7.45
CA ALA A 124 -10.04 13.03 8.66
C ALA A 124 -9.97 14.56 8.50
N GLY A 125 -10.27 15.10 7.31
CA GLY A 125 -10.33 16.55 7.05
C GLY A 125 -9.00 17.18 6.64
N ASN A 126 -8.03 16.39 6.20
CA ASN A 126 -6.76 16.91 5.67
C ASN A 126 -6.91 17.40 4.22
N ASN A 127 -6.11 18.39 3.84
CA ASN A 127 -5.85 18.72 2.45
C ASN A 127 -4.84 17.70 1.88
N VAL A 128 -5.36 16.72 1.13
CA VAL A 128 -4.56 15.59 0.63
C VAL A 128 -4.12 15.79 -0.82
N ILE A 129 -2.82 15.76 -1.05
CA ILE A 129 -2.21 15.72 -2.39
C ILE A 129 -1.68 14.31 -2.63
N ALA A 130 -2.14 13.66 -3.69
CA ALA A 130 -1.67 12.34 -4.08
C ALA A 130 -0.68 12.44 -5.24
N ILE A 131 0.39 11.66 -5.19
CA ILE A 131 1.33 11.44 -6.29
C ILE A 131 1.38 9.94 -6.56
N ILE A 132 1.02 9.51 -7.76
CA ILE A 132 1.13 8.11 -8.18
C ILE A 132 2.12 7.96 -9.33
N GLY A 133 2.93 6.90 -9.30
CA GLY A 133 3.92 6.62 -10.33
C GLY A 133 3.90 5.17 -10.80
N ALA A 134 4.10 4.98 -12.10
CA ALA A 134 4.32 3.69 -12.73
C ALA A 134 5.44 3.78 -13.79
N ARG A 135 5.91 2.64 -14.30
CA ARG A 135 6.95 2.66 -15.35
C ARG A 135 6.39 3.19 -16.68
N THR A 136 5.17 2.77 -17.01
CA THR A 136 4.45 3.13 -18.24
C THR A 136 2.98 3.39 -17.88
N LYS A 137 2.24 4.03 -18.79
CA LYS A 137 0.80 4.30 -18.63
C LYS A 137 0.00 3.04 -18.31
N ASP A 138 0.28 1.95 -19.03
CA ASP A 138 -0.51 0.72 -18.93
C ASP A 138 -0.33 0.00 -17.59
N LEU A 139 0.71 0.35 -16.82
CA LEU A 139 0.97 -0.21 -15.49
C LEU A 139 0.35 0.62 -14.35
N LEU A 140 -0.29 1.75 -14.65
CA LEU A 140 -1.01 2.53 -13.65
C LEU A 140 -2.23 1.76 -13.14
N ILE A 141 -2.47 1.90 -11.84
CA ILE A 141 -3.62 1.29 -11.15
C ILE A 141 -4.28 2.34 -10.26
N LEU A 142 -5.59 2.19 -10.07
CA LEU A 142 -6.38 2.97 -9.11
C LEU A 142 -6.33 4.50 -9.31
N GLU A 143 -6.15 4.99 -10.54
CA GLU A 143 -6.09 6.44 -10.79
C GLU A 143 -7.39 7.15 -10.38
N ASP A 144 -8.55 6.61 -10.78
CA ASP A 144 -9.85 7.18 -10.44
C ASP A 144 -10.13 7.12 -8.93
N GLU A 145 -9.78 6.01 -8.29
CA GLU A 145 -9.91 5.82 -6.85
C GLU A 145 -9.01 6.79 -6.07
N MET A 146 -7.77 6.98 -6.52
CA MET A 146 -6.83 7.93 -5.91
C MET A 146 -7.26 9.38 -6.13
N LYS A 147 -7.84 9.70 -7.29
CA LYS A 147 -8.42 11.01 -7.57
C LYS A 147 -9.60 11.30 -6.64
N ALA A 148 -10.49 10.33 -6.44
CA ALA A 148 -11.60 10.44 -5.49
C ALA A 148 -11.10 10.56 -4.04
N ALA A 149 -10.00 9.90 -3.69
CA ALA A 149 -9.40 9.91 -2.36
C ALA A 149 -8.51 11.14 -2.06
N SER A 150 -8.27 12.05 -3.01
CA SER A 150 -7.40 13.23 -2.84
C SER A 150 -8.09 14.53 -3.27
N HIS A 151 -7.47 15.68 -2.99
CA HIS A 151 -7.89 17.00 -3.47
C HIS A 151 -7.13 17.40 -4.74
N ASP A 152 -5.88 16.94 -4.85
CA ASP A 152 -5.04 17.07 -6.04
C ASP A 152 -4.36 15.72 -6.30
N LEU A 153 -4.41 15.23 -7.54
CA LEU A 153 -3.73 14.01 -7.98
C LEU A 153 -2.72 14.36 -9.08
N ARG A 154 -1.47 13.99 -8.84
CA ARG A 154 -0.38 14.07 -9.82
C ARG A 154 0.05 12.67 -10.23
N VAL A 155 0.18 12.46 -11.53
CA VAL A 155 0.56 11.16 -12.10
C VAL A 155 1.92 11.28 -12.77
N THR A 156 2.78 10.28 -12.58
CA THR A 156 4.08 10.18 -13.23
C THR A 156 4.26 8.85 -13.94
N THR A 157 4.98 8.88 -15.06
CA THR A 157 5.47 7.67 -15.74
C THR A 157 6.96 7.80 -16.02
N ASP A 158 7.71 6.73 -15.75
CA ASP A 158 9.16 6.72 -15.93
C ASP A 158 9.55 7.00 -17.40
N ASP A 159 8.72 6.56 -18.36
CA ASP A 159 8.92 6.74 -19.80
C ASP A 159 8.18 7.95 -20.41
N GLY A 160 7.41 8.69 -19.60
CA GLY A 160 6.64 9.85 -20.06
C GLY A 160 5.41 9.53 -20.91
N THR A 161 4.97 8.27 -20.98
CA THR A 161 3.76 7.88 -21.73
C THR A 161 2.47 8.47 -21.17
N TYR A 162 2.45 8.89 -19.90
CA TYR A 162 1.30 9.57 -19.28
C TYR A 162 1.70 10.43 -18.07
N GLY A 163 1.05 11.59 -17.93
CA GLY A 163 1.35 12.53 -16.83
C GLY A 163 2.75 13.12 -16.94
N HIS A 164 3.45 13.27 -15.81
CA HIS A 164 4.83 13.76 -15.79
C HIS A 164 5.82 12.67 -16.19
N HIS A 165 6.70 12.98 -17.14
CA HIS A 165 7.85 12.14 -17.47
C HIS A 165 8.90 12.24 -16.35
N GLY A 166 9.12 11.13 -15.65
CA GLY A 166 10.08 11.03 -14.55
C GLY A 166 9.49 10.36 -13.32
N PHE A 167 10.18 10.53 -12.19
CA PHE A 167 9.83 9.86 -10.95
C PHE A 167 8.86 10.67 -10.10
N VAL A 168 8.17 9.99 -9.19
CA VAL A 168 7.32 10.62 -8.17
C VAL A 168 8.08 11.66 -7.32
N THR A 169 9.39 11.49 -7.15
CA THR A 169 10.26 12.43 -6.42
C THR A 169 10.44 13.76 -7.16
N ASP A 170 10.36 13.78 -8.48
CA ASP A 170 10.52 15.00 -9.28
C ASP A 170 9.30 15.90 -9.12
N VAL A 171 8.11 15.30 -9.09
CA VAL A 171 6.85 16.00 -8.79
C VAL A 171 6.80 16.42 -7.32
N LEU A 172 7.22 15.54 -6.40
CA LEU A 172 7.27 15.87 -4.98
C LEU A 172 8.16 17.08 -4.71
N ARG A 173 9.34 17.16 -5.35
CA ARG A 173 10.24 18.30 -5.24
C ARG A 173 9.54 19.61 -5.64
N LYS A 174 8.87 19.62 -6.80
CA LYS A 174 8.13 20.81 -7.28
C LYS A 174 7.07 21.27 -6.28
N ILE A 175 6.30 20.33 -5.72
CA ILE A 175 5.28 20.66 -4.72
C ILE A 175 5.93 21.25 -3.47
N LEU A 176 7.04 20.69 -2.99
CA LEU A 176 7.73 21.18 -1.79
C LEU A 176 8.43 22.53 -1.99
N ASP A 177 8.85 22.83 -3.21
CA ASP A 177 9.40 24.15 -3.57
C ASP A 177 8.32 25.25 -3.53
N GLU A 178 7.10 24.91 -3.94
CA GLU A 178 5.94 25.82 -4.01
C GLU A 178 5.17 25.93 -2.68
N GLN A 179 5.07 24.82 -1.94
CA GLN A 179 4.17 24.68 -0.80
C GLN A 179 4.95 24.36 0.49
N LYS A 180 5.00 25.33 1.40
CA LYS A 180 5.79 25.24 2.64
C LYS A 180 5.05 24.71 3.86
N ASP A 181 3.74 24.46 3.78
CA ASP A 181 2.91 24.06 4.92
C ASP A 181 2.65 22.54 5.03
N VAL A 182 3.34 21.73 4.22
CA VAL A 182 3.21 20.27 4.24
C VAL A 182 3.61 19.72 5.62
N LYS A 183 2.68 19.00 6.27
CA LYS A 183 2.87 18.48 7.64
C LYS A 183 3.36 17.05 7.66
N LEU A 184 3.00 16.27 6.64
CA LEU A 184 3.32 14.86 6.57
C LEU A 184 3.42 14.41 5.12
N ILE A 185 4.40 13.56 4.85
CA ILE A 185 4.51 12.81 3.61
C ILE A 185 4.42 11.32 3.96
N VAL A 186 3.59 10.58 3.25
CA VAL A 186 3.51 9.12 3.36
C VAL A 186 3.95 8.52 2.03
N GLY A 187 5.00 7.70 2.03
CA GLY A 187 5.57 7.10 0.82
C GLY A 187 5.51 5.58 0.83
N ILE A 188 4.89 4.97 -0.17
CA ILE A 188 4.78 3.51 -0.28
C ILE A 188 5.05 3.06 -1.71
N GLY A 189 6.01 2.16 -1.88
CA GLY A 189 6.40 1.64 -3.17
C GLY A 189 7.63 0.75 -3.06
N PRO A 190 8.38 0.54 -4.16
CA PRO A 190 9.64 -0.17 -4.12
C PRO A 190 10.63 0.47 -3.13
N VAL A 191 11.47 -0.34 -2.48
CA VAL A 191 12.47 0.13 -1.51
C VAL A 191 13.36 1.27 -2.05
N PRO A 192 13.83 1.26 -3.32
CA PRO A 192 14.57 2.38 -3.88
C PRO A 192 13.74 3.69 -3.90
N MET A 193 12.47 3.62 -4.26
CA MET A 193 11.57 4.78 -4.29
C MET A 193 11.43 5.37 -2.88
N MET A 194 11.12 4.52 -1.88
CA MET A 194 10.98 4.97 -0.49
C MET A 194 12.28 5.59 0.03
N LYS A 195 13.44 5.00 -0.28
CA LYS A 195 14.76 5.53 0.10
C LYS A 195 15.02 6.93 -0.48
N PHE A 196 14.74 7.14 -1.76
CA PHE A 196 14.96 8.45 -2.40
C PHE A 196 13.94 9.48 -1.96
N LEU A 197 12.71 9.06 -1.69
CA LEU A 197 11.68 9.91 -1.07
C LEU A 197 12.14 10.40 0.31
N CYS A 198 12.58 9.53 1.22
CA CYS A 198 13.08 9.95 2.54
C CYS A 198 14.30 10.88 2.45
N LYS A 199 15.22 10.63 1.51
CA LYS A 199 16.37 11.52 1.28
C LYS A 199 15.93 12.92 0.86
N LEU A 200 15.00 12.99 -0.09
CA LEU A 200 14.46 14.25 -0.57
C LEU A 200 13.76 15.00 0.56
N THR A 201 12.83 14.37 1.26
CA THR A 201 12.01 15.05 2.28
C THR A 201 12.81 15.50 3.51
N LYS A 202 13.93 14.83 3.78
CA LYS A 202 14.91 15.27 4.79
C LYS A 202 15.55 16.61 4.44
N GLU A 203 15.77 16.93 3.16
CA GLU A 203 16.28 18.23 2.71
C GLU A 203 15.30 19.37 3.05
N TYR A 204 14.00 19.07 3.07
CA TYR A 204 12.92 20.02 3.38
C TYR A 204 12.49 19.99 4.85
N GLY A 205 13.03 19.08 5.66
CA GLY A 205 12.67 18.92 7.08
C GLY A 205 11.22 18.49 7.31
N VAL A 206 10.59 17.80 6.35
CA VAL A 206 9.19 17.36 6.45
C VAL A 206 9.12 15.93 6.98
N LYS A 207 8.26 15.71 7.99
CA LYS A 207 8.02 14.39 8.57
C LYS A 207 7.57 13.42 7.49
N THR A 208 8.20 12.25 7.45
CA THR A 208 7.99 11.28 6.37
C THR A 208 7.78 9.88 6.94
N MET A 209 6.67 9.26 6.59
CA MET A 209 6.35 7.88 6.96
C MET A 209 6.47 6.97 5.75
N VAL A 210 7.05 5.79 5.92
CA VAL A 210 7.15 4.77 4.87
C VAL A 210 6.64 3.43 5.36
N SER A 211 5.98 2.67 4.48
CA SER A 211 5.49 1.32 4.79
C SER A 211 6.46 0.27 4.25
N LEU A 212 7.20 -0.37 5.16
CA LEU A 212 8.24 -1.32 4.80
C LEU A 212 7.65 -2.68 4.42
N ASN A 213 8.28 -3.35 3.45
CA ASN A 213 7.86 -4.64 2.90
C ASN A 213 8.93 -5.75 3.06
N PRO A 214 9.47 -6.02 4.26
CA PRO A 214 10.42 -7.10 4.48
C PRO A 214 9.74 -8.48 4.36
N ILE A 215 10.55 -9.53 4.30
CA ILE A 215 10.07 -10.92 4.34
C ILE A 215 9.30 -11.17 5.63
N MET A 216 8.14 -11.85 5.54
CA MET A 216 7.34 -12.26 6.69
C MET A 216 6.99 -13.75 6.60
N VAL A 217 6.83 -14.40 7.76
CA VAL A 217 6.43 -15.81 7.85
C VAL A 217 5.19 -15.95 8.74
N ASP A 218 5.36 -15.81 10.06
CA ASP A 218 4.26 -15.84 11.03
C ASP A 218 3.44 -14.55 10.98
N ALA A 219 4.14 -13.41 10.91
CA ALA A 219 3.62 -12.05 10.96
C ALA A 219 2.88 -11.68 12.27
N THR A 220 3.25 -12.35 13.37
CA THR A 220 2.69 -12.13 14.71
C THR A 220 3.78 -11.87 15.76
N GLY A 221 5.02 -11.63 15.32
CA GLY A 221 6.16 -11.28 16.17
C GLY A 221 6.95 -12.46 16.72
N MET A 222 6.71 -13.68 16.26
CA MET A 222 7.30 -14.90 16.84
C MET A 222 8.71 -15.19 16.34
N CYS A 223 9.05 -14.89 15.07
CA CYS A 223 10.31 -15.35 14.46
C CYS A 223 11.35 -14.27 14.13
N GLY A 224 10.93 -13.01 13.99
CA GLY A 224 11.85 -11.91 13.59
C GLY A 224 12.33 -11.94 12.12
N ALA A 225 11.70 -12.74 11.24
CA ALA A 225 12.00 -12.71 9.80
C ALA A 225 11.82 -11.30 9.20
N CYS A 226 10.84 -10.55 9.71
CA CYS A 226 10.49 -9.20 9.29
C CYS A 226 11.27 -8.09 10.02
N ARG A 227 12.42 -8.42 10.63
CA ARG A 227 13.21 -7.45 11.39
C ARG A 227 13.76 -6.34 10.50
N VAL A 228 13.76 -5.14 11.02
CA VAL A 228 14.32 -3.92 10.42
C VAL A 228 15.03 -3.12 11.51
N THR A 229 15.94 -2.22 11.13
CA THR A 229 16.60 -1.30 12.06
C THR A 229 16.04 0.09 11.89
N VAL A 230 15.42 0.64 12.94
CA VAL A 230 14.82 1.99 12.95
C VAL A 230 15.36 2.74 14.15
N GLY A 231 15.99 3.90 13.92
CA GLY A 231 16.62 4.70 14.99
C GLY A 231 17.68 3.93 15.80
N GLY A 232 18.45 3.06 15.13
CA GLY A 232 19.46 2.21 15.78
C GLY A 232 18.90 1.05 16.60
N LYS A 233 17.57 0.81 16.59
CA LYS A 233 16.92 -0.28 17.33
C LYS A 233 16.32 -1.30 16.38
N THR A 234 16.46 -2.57 16.72
CA THR A 234 15.77 -3.67 16.02
C THR A 234 14.26 -3.57 16.28
N LYS A 235 13.48 -3.62 15.21
CA LYS A 235 12.01 -3.60 15.21
C LYS A 235 11.49 -4.72 14.32
N PHE A 236 10.33 -5.29 14.66
CA PHE A 236 9.69 -6.33 13.85
C PHE A 236 8.52 -5.74 13.08
N CYS A 237 8.67 -5.62 11.77
CA CYS A 237 7.72 -4.91 10.91
C CYS A 237 6.25 -5.36 11.11
N CYS A 238 6.00 -6.66 11.30
CA CYS A 238 4.64 -7.19 11.48
C CYS A 238 3.91 -6.77 12.76
N VAL A 239 4.62 -6.33 13.81
CA VAL A 239 4.03 -5.94 15.11
C VAL A 239 4.39 -4.52 15.52
N ASP A 240 5.56 -4.03 15.13
CA ASP A 240 6.01 -2.67 15.40
C ASP A 240 5.58 -1.66 14.33
N GLY A 241 5.39 -2.12 13.09
CA GLY A 241 5.05 -1.31 11.91
C GLY A 241 3.73 -1.78 11.27
N PRO A 242 3.60 -1.85 9.93
CA PRO A 242 4.69 -1.82 8.94
C PRO A 242 5.19 -0.41 8.59
N GLU A 243 4.49 0.61 9.07
CA GLU A 243 4.85 2.01 8.89
C GLU A 243 5.88 2.47 9.90
N PHE A 244 6.92 3.14 9.42
CA PHE A 244 8.01 3.70 10.23
C PHE A 244 8.39 5.10 9.74
N ASP A 245 9.06 5.85 10.61
CA ASP A 245 9.72 7.10 10.25
C ASP A 245 10.91 6.83 9.32
N GLY A 246 11.00 7.62 8.25
CA GLY A 246 11.78 7.36 7.03
C GLY A 246 13.25 7.76 7.06
#